data_AF-A0A354MTW4-F1
#
_entry.id   AF-A0A354MTW4-F1
#
_cell.length_a   1.000
_cell.length_b   1.000
_cell.length_c   1.000
_cell.angle_alpha   90.00
_cell.angle_beta   90.00
_cell.angle_gamma   90.00
#
_symmetry.space_group_name_H-M   'P 1'
#
loop_
_entity.id
_entity.type
_entity.pdbx_description
1 polymer ?
#
loop_
_entity_poly.entity_id
_entity_poly.type
_entity_poly.pdbx_seq_one_letter_code
_entity_poly.pdbx_strand_id
1 'polypeptide(L)'
;MAGNNTPADKNSREYLLRQVNNGRYSLLLIVIFTVLNLVLTILDTGRYFLFSASVPYYLVFLGMAIENGFVYGAWNVKGTLTYTGLVIALVIVAVYLLCWILSKKRAGWLTAALVLFIIDTVAMVVLVFSLYDDPASQLVDLLLHVWAIVELIQAVRGSKKLRELPPAEEPRNVYTSPEL
;
A
#
# COMPACT_ATOMS: atom_id res chain seq x y z
N MET A 1 41.83 -10.49 5.31
CA MET A 1 40.86 -9.68 4.54
C MET A 1 39.75 -9.27 5.50
N ALA A 2 39.86 -8.10 6.13
CA ALA A 2 38.82 -7.56 7.01
C ALA A 2 37.92 -6.67 6.15
N GLY A 3 36.66 -7.06 5.98
CA GLY A 3 35.67 -6.21 5.33
C GLY A 3 35.50 -4.93 6.15
N ASN A 4 35.74 -3.78 5.53
CA ASN A 4 35.46 -2.48 6.12
C ASN A 4 33.96 -2.38 6.39
N ASN A 5 33.56 -2.65 7.63
CA ASN A 5 32.22 -2.39 8.14
C ASN A 5 32.07 -0.90 8.47
N THR A 6 32.27 -0.02 7.50
CA THR A 6 31.78 1.35 7.64
C THR A 6 30.26 1.27 7.75
N PRO A 7 29.64 1.74 8.86
CA PRO A 7 28.19 1.73 8.96
C PRO A 7 27.66 2.51 7.76
N ALA A 8 26.79 1.87 6.96
CA ALA A 8 26.19 2.49 5.78
C ALA A 8 25.74 3.91 6.14
N ASP A 9 26.29 4.92 5.47
CA ASP A 9 26.03 6.31 5.77
C ASP A 9 24.52 6.56 5.66
N LYS A 10 23.87 6.70 6.83
CA LYS A 10 22.41 6.82 6.97
C LYS A 10 21.86 8.11 6.35
N ASN A 11 22.72 9.02 5.91
CA ASN A 11 22.35 10.23 5.17
C ASN A 11 22.89 10.25 3.73
N SER A 12 23.55 9.19 3.27
CA SER A 12 23.95 9.08 1.86
C SER A 12 22.71 9.12 0.96
N ARG A 13 22.81 9.86 -0.14
CA ARG A 13 21.76 9.97 -1.16
C ARG A 13 21.28 8.59 -1.62
N GLU A 14 22.20 7.63 -1.77
CA GLU A 14 21.91 6.27 -2.20
C GLU A 14 21.05 5.51 -1.18
N TYR A 15 21.35 5.66 0.12
CA TYR A 15 20.58 5.05 1.20
C TYR A 15 19.15 5.63 1.26
N LEU A 16 19.02 6.95 1.14
CA LEU A 16 17.70 7.61 1.13
C LEU A 16 16.88 7.22 -0.12
N LEU A 17 17.52 7.10 -1.29
CA LEU A 17 16.86 6.64 -2.52
C LEU A 17 16.37 5.21 -2.38
N ARG A 18 17.14 4.33 -1.75
CA ARG A 18 16.73 2.96 -1.46
C ARG A 18 15.51 2.91 -0.54
N GLN A 19 15.46 3.71 0.51
CA GLN A 19 14.27 3.80 1.37
C GLN A 19 13.02 4.25 0.60
N VAL A 20 13.15 5.30 -0.23
CA VAL A 20 12.04 5.80 -1.05
C VAL A 20 11.57 4.74 -2.05
N ASN A 21 12.50 4.06 -2.71
CA ASN A 21 12.16 3.01 -3.67
C ASN A 21 11.50 1.81 -2.97
N ASN A 22 12.02 1.37 -1.83
CA ASN A 22 11.41 0.30 -1.05
C ASN A 22 9.95 0.63 -0.72
N GLY A 23 9.66 1.79 -0.11
CA GLY A 23 8.26 2.13 0.20
C GLY A 23 7.36 2.31 -1.03
N ARG A 24 7.91 2.69 -2.20
CA ARG A 24 7.16 2.68 -3.47
C ARG A 24 6.86 1.26 -3.95
N TYR A 25 7.77 0.32 -3.76
CA TYR A 25 7.53 -1.09 -4.07
C TYR A 25 6.51 -1.70 -3.10
N SER A 26 6.58 -1.37 -1.82
CA SER A 26 5.59 -1.80 -0.82
C SER A 26 4.20 -1.29 -1.17
N LEU A 27 4.07 -0.01 -1.56
CA LEU A 27 2.81 0.57 -2.03
C LEU A 27 2.27 -0.17 -3.27
N LEU A 28 3.14 -0.52 -4.21
CA LEU A 28 2.76 -1.27 -5.40
C LEU A 28 2.31 -2.70 -5.04
N LEU A 29 3.01 -3.37 -4.13
CA LEU A 29 2.65 -4.70 -3.65
C LEU A 29 1.28 -4.70 -2.97
N ILE A 30 1.01 -3.71 -2.09
CA ILE A 30 -0.30 -3.53 -1.46
C ILE A 30 -1.39 -3.46 -2.54
N VAL A 31 -1.21 -2.62 -3.57
CA VAL A 31 -2.17 -2.49 -4.66
C VAL A 31 -2.38 -3.82 -5.39
N ILE A 32 -1.29 -4.50 -5.76
CA ILE A 32 -1.36 -5.77 -6.50
C ILE A 32 -2.11 -6.82 -5.67
N PHE A 33 -1.75 -7.00 -4.40
CA PHE A 33 -2.41 -7.97 -3.53
C PHE A 33 -3.86 -7.60 -3.24
N THR A 34 -4.19 -6.31 -3.18
CA THR A 34 -5.59 -5.85 -3.07
C THR A 34 -6.40 -6.27 -4.29
N VAL A 35 -5.89 -6.06 -5.50
CA VAL A 35 -6.57 -6.47 -6.73
C VAL A 35 -6.74 -7.98 -6.78
N LEU A 36 -5.70 -8.74 -6.43
CA LEU A 36 -5.80 -10.21 -6.35
C LEU A 36 -6.85 -10.65 -5.33
N ASN A 37 -6.93 -9.99 -4.17
CA ASN A 37 -7.94 -10.28 -3.15
C ASN A 37 -9.36 -10.01 -3.64
N LEU A 38 -9.59 -8.94 -4.37
CA LEU A 38 -10.90 -8.68 -4.98
C LEU A 38 -11.29 -9.80 -5.96
N VAL A 39 -10.36 -10.25 -6.80
CA VAL A 39 -10.60 -11.37 -7.72
C VAL A 39 -10.90 -12.66 -6.95
N LEU A 40 -10.09 -13.00 -5.94
CA LEU A 40 -10.27 -14.21 -5.13
C LEU A 40 -11.60 -14.21 -4.34
N THR A 41 -12.05 -13.02 -3.92
CA THR A 41 -13.33 -12.83 -3.22
C THR A 41 -14.50 -13.05 -4.16
N ILE A 42 -14.46 -12.47 -5.36
CA ILE A 42 -15.51 -12.68 -6.38
C ILE A 42 -15.57 -14.15 -6.82
N LEU A 43 -14.41 -14.82 -6.89
CA LEU A 43 -14.32 -16.24 -7.19
C LEU A 43 -14.69 -17.16 -6.01
N ASP A 44 -15.09 -16.58 -4.87
CA ASP A 44 -15.51 -17.28 -3.64
C ASP A 44 -14.53 -18.38 -3.19
N THR A 45 -13.23 -18.11 -3.32
CA THR A 45 -12.18 -19.10 -3.03
C THR A 45 -11.96 -19.33 -1.53
N GLY A 46 -12.58 -18.52 -0.66
CA GLY A 46 -12.38 -18.53 0.79
C GLY A 46 -10.97 -18.17 1.24
N ARG A 47 -10.12 -17.64 0.34
CA ARG A 47 -8.72 -17.29 0.60
C ARG A 47 -8.46 -15.83 0.25
N TYR A 48 -7.52 -15.22 0.96
CA TYR A 48 -7.02 -13.88 0.67
C TYR A 48 -5.51 -13.82 0.94
N PHE A 49 -4.81 -12.97 0.20
CA PHE A 49 -3.42 -12.63 0.41
C PHE A 49 -3.29 -11.63 1.55
N LEU A 50 -2.39 -11.92 2.47
CA LEU A 50 -1.96 -11.00 3.53
C LEU A 50 -1.06 -9.91 2.91
N PHE A 51 -1.01 -8.71 3.48
CA PHE A 51 -0.30 -7.53 2.92
C PHE A 51 -1.04 -6.81 1.78
N SER A 52 -2.33 -6.57 1.97
CA SER A 52 -3.20 -5.83 1.04
C SER A 52 -3.94 -4.70 1.74
N ALA A 53 -4.64 -3.85 1.01
CA ALA A 53 -5.61 -2.94 1.62
C ALA A 53 -6.85 -3.74 2.03
N SER A 54 -7.19 -3.65 3.30
CA SER A 54 -8.21 -4.49 3.93
C SER A 54 -9.63 -3.98 3.67
N VAL A 55 -9.85 -2.66 3.64
CA VAL A 55 -11.20 -2.10 3.43
C VAL A 55 -11.83 -2.51 2.09
N PRO A 56 -11.12 -2.45 0.94
CA PRO A 56 -11.66 -2.93 -0.34
C PRO A 56 -12.11 -4.39 -0.29
N TYR A 57 -11.34 -5.25 0.37
CA TYR A 57 -11.67 -6.67 0.54
C TYR A 57 -12.93 -6.85 1.40
N TYR A 58 -12.96 -6.27 2.60
CA TYR A 58 -14.08 -6.43 3.53
C TYR A 58 -15.39 -5.83 2.99
N LEU A 59 -15.33 -4.75 2.21
CA LEU A 59 -16.52 -4.16 1.57
C LEU A 59 -17.20 -5.14 0.61
N VAL A 60 -16.42 -5.81 -0.26
CA VAL A 60 -16.96 -6.77 -1.22
C VAL A 60 -17.41 -8.05 -0.49
N PHE A 61 -16.59 -8.54 0.45
CA PHE A 61 -16.91 -9.73 1.23
C PHE A 61 -18.21 -9.55 2.05
N LEU A 62 -18.38 -8.42 2.72
CA LEU A 62 -19.59 -8.13 3.49
C LEU A 62 -20.81 -7.97 2.58
N GLY A 63 -20.66 -7.34 1.41
CA GLY A 63 -21.71 -7.26 0.39
C GLY A 63 -22.19 -8.65 -0.02
N MET A 64 -21.26 -9.55 -0.33
CA MET A 64 -21.57 -10.94 -0.67
C MET A 64 -22.18 -11.71 0.51
N ALA A 65 -21.65 -11.53 1.73
CA ALA A 65 -22.14 -12.21 2.92
C ALA A 65 -23.57 -11.80 3.29
N ILE A 66 -23.89 -10.50 3.22
CA ILE A 66 -25.25 -9.99 3.43
C ILE A 66 -26.18 -10.51 2.34
N GLU A 67 -25.77 -10.43 1.08
CA GLU A 67 -26.61 -10.90 -0.02
C GLU A 67 -26.88 -12.41 0.04
N ASN A 68 -25.90 -13.23 0.43
CA ASN A 68 -26.04 -14.67 0.57
C ASN A 68 -26.78 -15.08 1.87
N GLY A 69 -26.61 -14.31 2.96
CA GLY A 69 -27.28 -14.56 4.25
C GLY A 69 -28.74 -14.11 4.30
N PHE A 70 -29.10 -13.05 3.57
CA PHE A 70 -30.47 -12.52 3.51
C PHE A 70 -31.37 -13.21 2.47
N VAL A 71 -30.91 -14.27 1.80
CA VAL A 71 -31.69 -15.02 0.78
C VAL A 71 -32.96 -15.70 1.33
N TYR A 72 -33.20 -15.71 2.66
CA TYR A 72 -34.46 -16.22 3.24
C TYR A 72 -35.63 -15.23 3.32
N GLY A 73 -35.57 -14.10 2.62
CA GLY A 73 -36.76 -13.36 2.21
C GLY A 73 -36.92 -11.99 2.85
N ALA A 74 -36.91 -10.95 1.99
CA ALA A 74 -37.69 -9.71 2.15
C ALA A 74 -37.35 -8.69 1.04
N TRP A 75 -36.15 -8.76 0.43
CA TRP A 75 -35.70 -7.76 -0.54
C TRP A 75 -35.01 -8.43 -1.76
N ASN A 76 -35.49 -8.13 -2.96
CA ASN A 76 -34.91 -8.58 -4.25
C ASN A 76 -33.62 -7.81 -4.61
N VAL A 77 -32.70 -7.68 -3.66
CA VAL A 77 -31.44 -6.92 -3.80
C VAL A 77 -30.32 -7.90 -4.13
N LYS A 78 -30.50 -8.69 -5.20
CA LYS A 78 -29.44 -9.58 -5.68
C LYS A 78 -28.35 -8.75 -6.35
N GLY A 79 -27.15 -8.75 -5.78
CA GLY A 79 -25.95 -8.14 -6.36
C GLY A 79 -25.73 -6.66 -6.08
N THR A 80 -26.75 -5.87 -5.68
CA THR A 80 -26.58 -4.41 -5.53
C THR A 80 -25.53 -4.01 -4.48
N LEU A 81 -25.48 -4.69 -3.34
CA LEU A 81 -24.49 -4.41 -2.29
C LEU A 81 -23.10 -4.88 -2.70
N THR A 82 -23.00 -6.05 -3.35
CA THR A 82 -21.72 -6.54 -3.88
C THR A 82 -21.18 -5.62 -4.98
N TYR A 83 -22.03 -5.16 -5.91
CA TYR A 83 -21.63 -4.23 -6.97
C TYR A 83 -21.23 -2.86 -6.41
N THR A 84 -21.98 -2.32 -5.45
CA THR A 84 -21.62 -1.03 -4.82
C THR A 84 -20.31 -1.13 -4.04
N GLY A 85 -20.11 -2.21 -3.27
CA GLY A 85 -18.85 -2.52 -2.60
C GLY A 85 -17.69 -2.63 -3.59
N LEU A 86 -17.90 -3.29 -4.72
CA LEU A 86 -16.89 -3.45 -5.78
C LEU A 86 -16.51 -2.12 -6.43
N VAL A 87 -17.48 -1.25 -6.73
CA VAL A 87 -17.22 0.07 -7.29
C VAL A 87 -16.39 0.92 -6.31
N ILE A 88 -16.74 0.92 -5.03
CA ILE A 88 -15.98 1.64 -4.00
C ILE A 88 -14.56 1.06 -3.87
N ALA A 89 -14.42 -0.27 -3.85
CA ALA A 89 -13.14 -0.95 -3.81
C ALA A 89 -12.24 -0.56 -5.00
N LEU A 90 -12.79 -0.52 -6.21
CA LEU A 90 -12.07 -0.08 -7.41
C LEU A 90 -11.64 1.38 -7.34
N VAL A 91 -12.48 2.26 -6.79
CA VAL A 91 -12.12 3.67 -6.56
C VAL A 91 -10.94 3.78 -5.58
N ILE A 92 -10.96 3.03 -4.47
CA ILE A 92 -9.86 3.03 -3.49
C ILE A 92 -8.56 2.54 -4.14
N VAL A 93 -8.61 1.43 -4.89
CA VAL A 93 -7.46 0.90 -5.63
C VAL A 93 -6.93 1.95 -6.62
N ALA A 94 -7.81 2.64 -7.34
CA ALA A 94 -7.42 3.69 -8.27
C ALA A 94 -6.73 4.87 -7.56
N VAL A 95 -7.19 5.25 -6.37
CA VAL A 95 -6.53 6.29 -5.56
C VAL A 95 -5.13 5.84 -5.11
N TYR A 96 -4.96 4.60 -4.66
CA TYR A 96 -3.64 4.07 -4.30
C TYR A 96 -2.69 4.03 -5.50
N LEU A 97 -3.18 3.59 -6.67
CA LEU A 97 -2.43 3.62 -7.93
C LEU A 97 -2.03 5.05 -8.31
N LEU A 98 -2.95 6.00 -8.17
CA LEU A 98 -2.68 7.41 -8.43
C LEU A 98 -1.59 7.95 -7.49
N CYS A 99 -1.68 7.62 -6.20
CA CYS A 99 -0.65 7.98 -5.22
C CYS A 99 0.70 7.37 -5.58
N TRP A 100 0.73 6.12 -6.06
CA TRP A 100 1.95 5.47 -6.52
C TRP A 100 2.55 6.15 -7.77
N ILE A 101 1.74 6.44 -8.80
CA ILE A 101 2.21 7.10 -10.03
C ILE A 101 2.75 8.49 -9.71
N LEU A 102 2.01 9.30 -8.95
CA LEU A 102 2.44 10.65 -8.62
C LEU A 102 3.55 10.71 -7.56
N SER A 103 3.73 9.67 -6.75
CA SER A 103 4.87 9.55 -5.84
C SER A 103 6.21 9.68 -6.55
N LYS A 104 6.27 9.26 -7.84
CA LYS A 104 7.47 9.37 -8.68
C LYS A 104 7.84 10.83 -8.98
N LYS A 105 6.84 11.70 -9.10
CA LYS A 105 7.01 13.12 -9.47
C LYS A 105 7.03 14.06 -8.26
N ARG A 106 6.23 13.81 -7.23
CA ARG A 106 6.19 14.65 -6.02
C ARG A 106 6.15 13.79 -4.75
N ALA A 107 7.06 14.09 -3.82
CA ALA A 107 7.17 13.45 -2.51
C ALA A 107 5.87 13.46 -1.68
N GLY A 108 5.01 14.47 -1.87
CA GLY A 108 3.76 14.62 -1.10
C GLY A 108 2.79 13.45 -1.25
N TRP A 109 2.79 12.76 -2.40
CA TRP A 109 1.87 11.63 -2.64
C TRP A 109 2.24 10.38 -1.85
N LEU A 110 3.50 10.21 -1.45
CA LEU A 110 3.87 9.16 -0.48
C LEU A 110 3.26 9.42 0.88
N THR A 111 3.16 10.70 1.28
CA THR A 111 2.49 11.06 2.55
C THR A 111 1.00 10.80 2.47
N ALA A 112 0.36 11.13 1.33
CA ALA A 112 -1.05 10.80 1.11
C ALA A 112 -1.31 9.29 1.15
N ALA A 113 -0.47 8.49 0.49
CA ALA A 113 -0.56 7.03 0.52
C ALA A 113 -0.42 6.47 1.95
N LEU A 114 0.53 7.01 2.74
CA LEU A 114 0.69 6.63 4.14
C LEU A 114 -0.56 6.93 4.96
N VAL A 115 -1.16 8.12 4.80
CA VAL A 115 -2.38 8.49 5.54
C VAL A 115 -3.55 7.58 5.15
N LEU A 116 -3.73 7.30 3.85
CA LEU A 116 -4.77 6.39 3.37
C LEU A 116 -4.59 4.98 3.96
N PHE A 117 -3.35 4.48 3.99
CA PHE A 117 -3.05 3.15 4.53
C PHE A 117 -3.24 3.06 6.04
N ILE A 118 -2.97 4.15 6.79
CA ILE A 118 -3.31 4.23 8.21
C ILE A 118 -4.83 4.17 8.42
N ILE A 119 -5.61 4.91 7.62
CA ILE A 119 -7.07 4.88 7.69
C ILE A 119 -7.59 3.47 7.40
N ASP A 120 -7.04 2.81 6.38
CA ASP A 120 -7.36 1.43 6.01
C ASP A 120 -7.06 0.46 7.16
N THR A 121 -5.92 0.61 7.83
CA THR A 121 -5.54 -0.20 9.00
C THR A 121 -6.50 0.01 10.17
N VAL A 122 -6.87 1.26 10.45
CA VAL A 122 -7.82 1.57 11.54
C VAL A 122 -9.20 0.99 11.23
N ALA A 123 -9.68 1.16 10.00
CA ALA A 123 -10.95 0.60 9.57
C ALA A 123 -10.94 -0.93 9.63
N MET A 124 -9.85 -1.58 9.24
CA MET A 124 -9.66 -3.02 9.42
C MET A 124 -9.76 -3.42 10.89
N VAL A 125 -9.05 -2.74 11.79
CA VAL A 125 -9.13 -3.02 13.23
C VAL A 125 -10.58 -2.89 13.72
N VAL A 126 -11.28 -1.80 13.38
CA VAL A 126 -12.68 -1.61 13.76
C VAL A 126 -13.55 -2.76 13.23
N LEU A 127 -13.40 -3.14 11.96
CA LEU A 127 -14.18 -4.22 11.34
C LEU A 127 -13.90 -5.58 11.98
N VAL A 128 -12.63 -5.91 12.23
CA VAL A 128 -12.25 -7.19 12.85
C VAL A 128 -12.84 -7.29 14.25
N PHE A 129 -12.70 -6.25 15.08
CA PHE A 129 -13.24 -6.25 16.44
C PHE A 129 -14.78 -6.17 16.49
N SER A 130 -15.44 -5.73 15.42
CA SER A 130 -16.91 -5.65 15.37
C SER A 130 -17.56 -6.91 14.79
N LEU A 131 -16.87 -7.61 13.88
CA LEU A 131 -17.44 -8.70 13.08
C LEU A 131 -16.92 -10.10 13.46
N TYR A 132 -15.76 -10.21 14.10
CA TYR A 132 -15.15 -11.49 14.44
C TYR A 132 -15.09 -11.70 15.95
N ASP A 133 -15.49 -12.89 16.40
CA ASP A 133 -15.42 -13.30 17.81
C ASP A 133 -13.98 -13.52 18.28
N ASP A 134 -13.08 -13.91 17.38
CA ASP A 134 -11.65 -14.08 17.65
C ASP A 134 -10.78 -13.14 16.80
N PRO A 135 -10.38 -11.97 17.34
CA PRO A 135 -9.51 -11.03 16.64
C PRO A 135 -8.08 -11.57 16.48
N ALA A 136 -7.68 -12.62 17.20
CA ALA A 136 -6.33 -13.19 17.09
C ALA A 136 -6.09 -13.81 15.70
N SER A 137 -7.16 -14.23 15.02
CA SER A 137 -7.12 -14.77 13.65
C SER A 137 -6.52 -13.80 12.61
N GLN A 138 -6.52 -12.50 12.90
CA GLN A 138 -6.05 -11.43 12.01
C GLN A 138 -4.70 -10.82 12.44
N LEU A 139 -4.04 -11.39 13.46
CA LEU A 139 -2.78 -10.87 13.99
C LEU A 139 -1.69 -10.77 12.92
N VAL A 140 -1.58 -11.77 12.04
CA VAL A 140 -0.56 -11.78 10.98
C VAL A 140 -0.79 -10.64 10.00
N ASP A 141 -2.06 -10.38 9.63
CA ASP A 141 -2.40 -9.27 8.73
C ASP A 141 -2.13 -7.91 9.38
N LEU A 142 -2.43 -7.76 10.68
CA LEU A 142 -2.13 -6.56 11.45
C LEU A 142 -0.62 -6.30 11.55
N LEU A 143 0.19 -7.34 11.80
CA LEU A 143 1.65 -7.22 11.82
C LEU A 143 2.20 -6.77 10.47
N LEU A 144 1.64 -7.28 9.38
CA LEU A 144 2.01 -6.91 8.02
C LEU A 144 1.61 -5.46 7.68
N HIS A 145 0.45 -4.99 8.17
CA HIS A 145 0.06 -3.58 8.08
C HIS A 145 1.04 -2.68 8.84
N VAL A 146 1.40 -3.02 10.08
CA VAL A 146 2.39 -2.26 10.85
C VAL A 146 3.74 -2.20 10.13
N TRP A 147 4.19 -3.32 9.56
CA TRP A 147 5.41 -3.36 8.74
C TRP A 147 5.31 -2.41 7.54
N ALA A 148 4.23 -2.49 6.75
CA ALA A 148 4.00 -1.63 5.60
C ALA A 148 3.97 -0.14 5.99
N ILE A 149 3.35 0.22 7.11
CA ILE A 149 3.35 1.59 7.65
C ILE A 149 4.79 2.04 7.94
N VAL A 150 5.61 1.20 8.55
CA VAL A 150 7.01 1.52 8.85
C VAL A 150 7.81 1.76 7.56
N GLU A 151 7.63 0.94 6.52
CA GLU A 151 8.28 1.15 5.22
C GLU A 151 7.83 2.44 4.53
N LEU A 152 6.54 2.76 4.59
CA LEU A 152 6.00 4.01 4.06
C LEU A 152 6.50 5.24 4.84
N ILE A 153 6.63 5.16 6.18
CA ILE A 153 7.21 6.22 7.01
C ILE A 153 8.68 6.46 6.62
N GLN A 154 9.46 5.39 6.44
CA GLN A 154 10.85 5.49 6.00
C GLN A 154 10.93 6.14 4.61
N ALA A 155 10.08 5.75 3.67
CA ALA A 155 10.03 6.36 2.34
C ALA A 155 9.64 7.85 2.39
N VAL A 156 8.67 8.24 3.23
CA VAL A 156 8.30 9.66 3.39
C VAL A 156 9.45 10.47 3.98
N ARG A 157 10.12 9.97 5.02
CA ARG A 157 11.28 10.64 5.64
C ARG A 157 12.45 10.74 4.66
N GLY A 158 12.75 9.65 3.96
CA GLY A 158 13.78 9.60 2.92
C GLY A 158 13.51 10.59 1.79
N SER A 159 12.25 10.70 1.36
CA SER A 159 11.85 11.61 0.29
C SER A 159 11.94 13.09 0.71
N LYS A 160 11.62 13.43 1.96
CA LYS A 160 11.83 14.79 2.50
C LYS A 160 13.31 15.15 2.56
N LYS A 161 14.15 14.27 3.12
CA LYS A 161 15.60 14.47 3.19
C LYS A 161 16.26 14.60 1.80
N LEU A 162 15.85 13.77 0.84
CA LEU A 162 16.34 13.87 -0.55
C LEU A 162 16.01 15.20 -1.22
N ARG A 163 14.91 15.86 -0.81
CA ARG A 163 14.51 17.15 -1.33
C ARG A 163 15.30 18.32 -0.71
N GLU A 164 15.86 18.11 0.48
CA GLU A 164 16.71 19.08 1.18
C GLU A 164 18.18 19.01 0.71
N LEU A 165 18.61 17.85 0.18
CA LEU A 165 19.95 17.70 -0.40
C LEU A 165 20.06 18.47 -1.73
N PRO A 166 21.24 19.07 -2.03
CA PRO A 166 21.47 19.68 -3.34
C PRO A 166 21.24 18.64 -4.46
N PRO A 167 20.78 19.07 -5.65
CA PRO A 167 20.69 18.18 -6.80
C PRO A 167 22.03 17.48 -6.99
N ALA A 168 22.02 16.19 -7.34
CA ALA A 168 23.28 15.50 -7.60
C ALA A 168 23.98 16.30 -8.68
N GLU A 169 25.25 16.65 -8.48
CA GLU A 169 26.07 17.13 -9.58
C GLU A 169 25.88 16.09 -10.69
N GLU A 170 25.21 16.49 -11.78
CA GLU A 170 25.24 15.72 -13.00
C GLU A 170 26.72 15.47 -13.29
N PRO A 171 27.12 14.24 -13.67
CA PRO A 171 28.49 14.00 -14.06
C PRO A 171 28.80 15.03 -15.16
N ARG A 172 29.61 16.04 -14.82
CA ARG A 172 30.11 17.02 -15.78
C ARG A 172 30.65 16.17 -16.91
N ASN A 173 30.01 16.26 -18.08
CA ASN A 173 30.54 15.66 -19.30
C ASN A 173 31.89 16.35 -19.53
N VAL A 174 32.96 15.75 -19.00
CA VAL A 174 34.33 16.12 -19.29
C VAL A 174 34.63 15.56 -20.68
N TYR A 175 33.95 16.10 -21.70
CA TYR A 175 34.48 16.11 -23.05
C TYR A 175 35.32 17.37 -23.16
N THR A 176 36.54 17.29 -22.64
CA THR A 176 37.60 18.26 -22.97
C THR A 176 37.77 18.26 -24.47
N SER A 177 37.65 19.46 -25.06
CA SER A 177 37.86 19.77 -26.46
C SER A 177 39.16 19.15 -27.00
N PRO A 178 39.19 18.68 -28.27
CA PRO A 178 40.44 18.35 -28.92
C PRO A 178 41.26 19.63 -29.07
N GLU A 179 42.46 19.65 -28.49
CA GLU A 179 43.42 20.72 -28.71
C GLU A 179 43.81 20.79 -30.20
N LEU A 180 43.82 22.02 -30.71
CA LEU A 180 44.19 22.42 -32.07
C LEU A 180 45.70 22.40 -32.29
#